data_AF-A0A2Z3HXB6-F1
#
_entry.id   AF-A0A2Z3HXB6-F1
#
_cell.length_a   1.000
_cell.length_b   1.000
_cell.length_c   1.000
_cell.angle_alpha   90.00
_cell.angle_beta   90.00
_cell.angle_gamma   90.00
#
_symmetry.space_group_name_H-M   'P 1'
#
loop_
_entity.id
_entity.type
_entity.pdbx_description
1 polymer ?
#
loop_
_entity_poly.entity_id
_entity_poly.type
_entity_poly.pdbx_seq_one_letter_code
_entity_poly.pdbx_strand_id
1 'polypeptide(L)'
;MRKQTKISTFSLSILMLSVATNSFAQIINNPDDINWNIIYGGSPIVFYQDDGFFQLGGNVRAIGFLFEEGAVTTDATVAVDNLQPISGNSLAVQLSSDIVAGVGNKVVVTENVFGNNYITINNTGSSATTGKETLTIIEAGNKQATWTLTNKVEVGAYEYNIRSTAANKNNIELYSTGKVTSTAQAATSFLNIAYLTTYIENQTLLQRLGDLRNSEAAGVKSDGFWMKGFGGKLSAFSGSTMKGFDMTYTGTQLGIDKNIDIQDGRLLVGIMAGFTRTNPNYNEGDGTGKNYTAGLYATYLNDNGIYVDNVLKYNSMHNQFNVKDTVGNAVKGTGKTQGIMLSTEVGKRFWLESKQQGFYLEPQAQLSYGYQNGDTVHASNGLKVGLSHYNSTLGRISGIAGYQIQGQSQPKRFI
;
A
#
# COMPACT_ATOMS: atom_id res chain seq x y z
N MET A 1 -3.72 8.02 68.49
CA MET A 1 -4.77 7.73 67.49
C MET A 1 -4.22 6.73 66.49
N ARG A 2 -4.72 5.49 66.47
CA ARG A 2 -4.34 4.48 65.47
C ARG A 2 -5.02 4.82 64.14
N LYS A 3 -4.25 5.10 63.08
CA LYS A 3 -4.75 5.01 61.71
C LYS A 3 -4.59 3.56 61.26
N GLN A 4 -5.72 2.86 61.06
CA GLN A 4 -5.75 1.61 60.32
C GLN A 4 -5.50 1.92 58.85
N THR A 5 -4.42 1.37 58.28
CA THR A 5 -4.25 1.31 56.83
C THR A 5 -4.80 -0.03 56.36
N LYS A 6 -5.88 0.01 55.57
CA LYS A 6 -6.43 -1.16 54.89
C LYS A 6 -5.39 -1.69 53.90
N ILE A 7 -5.00 -2.94 54.06
CA ILE A 7 -4.24 -3.69 53.04
C ILE A 7 -5.26 -4.13 51.99
N SER A 8 -5.23 -3.52 50.82
CA SER A 8 -5.83 -4.09 49.61
C SER A 8 -4.79 -4.98 48.95
N THR A 9 -5.01 -6.29 49.02
CA THR A 9 -4.29 -7.33 48.29
C THR A 9 -4.15 -6.95 46.81
N PHE A 10 -2.93 -6.70 46.35
CA PHE A 10 -2.59 -6.75 44.93
C PHE A 10 -2.23 -8.18 44.57
N SER A 11 -3.00 -8.79 43.68
CA SER A 11 -2.64 -10.06 43.06
C SER A 11 -1.46 -9.80 42.11
N LEU A 12 -0.28 -10.25 42.50
CA LEU A 12 0.87 -10.28 41.61
C LEU A 12 0.65 -11.44 40.62
N SER A 13 0.13 -11.12 39.44
CA SER A 13 0.13 -12.07 38.33
C SER A 13 1.59 -12.40 38.00
N ILE A 14 1.92 -13.69 38.04
CA ILE A 14 3.26 -14.25 37.90
C ILE A 14 4.02 -13.60 36.73
N LEU A 15 5.14 -12.95 37.06
CA LEU A 15 6.19 -12.58 36.11
C LEU A 15 6.88 -13.88 35.66
N MET A 16 6.42 -14.50 34.57
CA MET A 16 7.13 -15.64 33.99
C MET A 16 8.35 -15.12 33.19
N LEU A 17 9.54 -15.26 33.78
CA LEU A 17 10.80 -15.10 33.09
C LEU A 17 10.99 -16.28 32.12
N SER A 18 10.96 -16.02 30.81
CA SER A 18 11.32 -16.98 29.78
C SER A 18 12.77 -17.46 30.00
N VAL A 19 12.92 -18.77 30.18
CA VAL A 19 14.13 -19.44 30.62
C VAL A 19 15.13 -19.61 29.48
N ALA A 20 16.30 -19.01 29.61
CA ALA A 20 17.56 -19.58 29.12
C ALA A 20 18.75 -18.86 29.78
N THR A 21 19.00 -19.16 31.05
CA THR A 21 20.29 -19.20 31.78
C THR A 21 20.09 -18.84 33.25
N ASN A 22 20.69 -19.67 34.11
CA ASN A 22 20.72 -19.65 35.59
C ASN A 22 20.33 -18.30 36.24
N SER A 23 19.04 -18.13 36.52
CA SER A 23 18.51 -17.00 37.28
C SER A 23 17.84 -17.54 38.54
N PHE A 24 18.34 -17.17 39.72
CA PHE A 24 17.72 -17.49 41.01
C PHE A 24 17.19 -16.20 41.63
N ALA A 25 15.93 -16.20 42.08
CA ALA A 25 15.36 -15.13 42.89
C ALA A 25 15.49 -15.52 44.37
N GLN A 26 16.17 -14.71 45.18
CA GLN A 26 16.23 -14.88 46.63
C GLN A 26 15.39 -13.79 47.29
N ILE A 27 14.36 -14.19 48.03
CA ILE A 27 13.49 -13.30 48.81
C ILE A 27 14.01 -13.31 50.24
N ILE A 28 14.48 -12.17 50.75
CA ILE A 28 14.86 -12.02 52.17
C ILE A 28 13.89 -11.01 52.78
N ASN A 29 12.93 -11.49 53.57
CA ASN A 29 12.01 -10.63 54.31
C ASN A 29 12.70 -10.16 55.60
N ASN A 30 13.01 -8.87 55.67
CA ASN A 30 13.24 -8.17 56.94
C ASN A 30 11.98 -7.32 57.24
N PRO A 31 11.40 -7.33 58.45
CA PRO A 31 10.11 -6.68 58.71
C PRO A 31 10.10 -5.15 58.51
N ASP A 32 11.27 -4.52 58.49
CA ASP A 32 11.42 -3.06 58.44
C ASP A 32 11.94 -2.53 57.09
N ASP A 33 12.36 -3.41 56.16
CA ASP A 33 12.84 -3.03 54.82
C ASP A 33 12.56 -4.18 53.83
N ILE A 34 11.66 -3.95 52.88
CA ILE A 34 11.37 -4.94 51.82
C ILE A 34 12.30 -4.65 50.63
N ASN A 35 13.43 -5.36 50.57
CA ASN A 35 14.38 -5.33 49.46
C ASN A 35 14.17 -6.55 48.55
N TRP A 36 13.86 -6.33 47.27
CA TRP A 36 13.86 -7.39 46.25
C TRP A 36 15.09 -7.23 45.35
N ASN A 37 15.95 -8.24 45.31
CA ASN A 37 17.14 -8.26 44.46
C ASN A 37 16.88 -9.21 43.28
N ILE A 38 16.75 -8.67 42.06
CA ILE A 38 16.67 -9.47 40.83
C ILE A 38 17.97 -9.25 40.05
N ILE A 39 18.79 -10.29 39.91
CA ILE A 39 20.05 -10.21 39.17
C ILE A 39 19.79 -10.59 37.72
N TYR A 40 20.03 -9.67 36.79
CA TYR A 40 19.99 -9.94 35.35
C TYR A 40 21.35 -9.60 34.72
N GLY A 41 22.01 -10.57 34.08
CA GLY A 41 23.28 -10.35 33.37
C GLY A 41 24.46 -9.89 34.26
N GLY A 42 24.45 -10.21 35.56
CA GLY A 42 25.53 -9.85 36.49
C GLY A 42 25.45 -8.43 37.06
N SER A 43 24.37 -7.69 36.82
CA SER A 43 24.07 -6.42 37.48
C SER A 43 22.83 -6.57 38.38
N PRO A 44 22.87 -6.17 39.66
CA PRO A 44 21.72 -6.23 40.54
C PRO A 44 20.68 -5.15 40.14
N ILE A 45 19.42 -5.56 40.01
CA ILE A 45 18.26 -4.67 40.04
C ILE A 45 17.71 -4.75 41.46
N VAL A 46 17.79 -3.66 42.21
CA VAL A 46 17.28 -3.56 43.57
C VAL A 46 15.96 -2.81 43.55
N PHE A 47 14.90 -3.42 44.06
CA PHE A 47 13.66 -2.74 44.42
C PHE A 47 13.69 -2.52 45.93
N TYR A 48 13.55 -1.27 46.37
CA TYR A 48 13.38 -0.95 47.79
C TYR A 48 12.18 -0.04 48.01
N GLN A 49 11.49 -0.28 49.11
CA GLN A 49 10.44 0.58 49.63
C GLN A 49 10.99 1.30 50.86
N ASP A 50 11.38 2.55 50.69
CA ASP A 50 11.74 3.45 51.79
C ASP A 50 10.72 4.60 51.81
N ASP A 51 10.27 5.02 52.99
CA ASP A 51 9.28 6.10 53.22
C ASP A 51 7.98 6.08 52.39
N GLY A 52 7.55 4.91 51.91
CA GLY A 52 6.30 4.76 51.16
C GLY A 52 6.40 5.05 49.65
N PHE A 53 7.62 5.08 49.11
CA PHE A 53 7.89 5.25 47.67
C PHE A 53 8.17 3.92 46.95
N PHE A 54 7.85 3.84 45.65
CA PHE A 54 8.37 2.79 44.75
C PHE A 54 9.58 3.36 44.01
N GLN A 55 10.79 3.08 44.51
CA GLN A 55 12.03 3.59 43.93
C GLN A 55 12.78 2.48 43.21
N LEU A 56 13.10 2.72 41.94
CA LEU A 56 14.06 1.92 41.19
C LEU A 56 15.46 2.40 41.56
N GLY A 57 16.08 1.72 42.52
CA GLY A 57 17.39 2.09 43.01
C GLY A 57 18.52 1.25 42.42
N GLY A 58 19.55 1.95 41.96
CA GLY A 58 20.69 1.37 41.27
C GLY A 58 20.78 1.81 39.82
N ASN A 59 21.89 1.47 39.18
CA ASN A 59 22.14 1.73 37.77
C ASN A 59 21.18 0.92 36.88
N VAL A 60 19.91 1.34 36.78
CA VAL A 60 18.90 0.71 35.92
C VAL A 60 19.20 1.08 34.47
N ARG A 61 19.76 0.11 33.74
CA ARG A 61 20.17 0.25 32.33
C ARG A 61 19.01 0.13 31.33
N ALA A 62 17.85 -0.40 31.73
CA ALA A 62 16.66 -0.53 30.90
C ALA A 62 15.40 -0.77 31.77
N ILE A 63 14.26 -0.15 31.41
CA ILE A 63 12.93 -0.57 31.88
C ILE A 63 12.24 -1.20 30.66
N GLY A 64 12.38 -2.52 30.53
CA GLY A 64 11.73 -3.29 29.47
C GLY A 64 10.44 -3.92 29.97
N PHE A 65 9.32 -3.63 29.31
CA PHE A 65 8.08 -4.39 29.50
C PHE A 65 8.05 -5.53 28.48
N LEU A 66 8.40 -6.75 28.89
CA LEU A 66 8.27 -7.96 28.08
C LEU A 66 6.98 -8.66 28.48
N PHE A 67 6.00 -8.71 27.57
CA PHE A 67 4.80 -9.55 27.70
C PHE A 67 4.92 -10.69 26.69
N GLU A 68 4.70 -11.94 27.14
CA GLU A 68 4.63 -13.12 26.26
C GLU A 68 3.63 -12.88 25.12
N GLU A 69 3.95 -13.40 23.93
CA GLU A 69 3.05 -13.43 22.78
C GLU A 69 1.65 -13.91 23.22
N GLY A 70 0.66 -13.02 23.15
CA GLY A 70 -0.75 -13.40 23.23
C GLY A 70 -1.63 -12.67 24.25
N ALA A 71 -1.09 -11.83 25.14
CA ALA A 71 -1.92 -11.03 26.05
C ALA A 71 -1.38 -9.61 26.25
N VAL A 72 -1.80 -8.68 25.39
CA VAL A 72 -1.62 -7.24 25.60
C VAL A 72 -2.54 -6.82 26.74
N THR A 73 -2.01 -6.61 27.95
CA THR A 73 -2.71 -5.80 28.96
C THR A 73 -2.69 -4.36 28.47
N THR A 74 -3.82 -3.89 27.95
CA THR A 74 -3.91 -2.66 27.15
C THR A 74 -3.74 -1.36 27.92
N ASP A 75 -3.81 -1.35 29.26
CA ASP A 75 -3.59 -0.16 30.08
C ASP A 75 -2.68 -0.47 31.27
N ALA A 76 -1.41 -0.10 31.16
CA ALA A 76 -0.45 -0.26 32.25
C ALA A 76 0.23 1.08 32.50
N THR A 77 0.01 1.64 33.69
CA THR A 77 0.69 2.85 34.13
C THR A 77 1.80 2.48 35.09
N VAL A 78 3.02 2.94 34.81
CA VAL A 78 4.14 2.91 35.77
C VAL A 78 4.38 4.32 36.26
N ALA A 79 4.31 4.49 37.58
CA ALA A 79 4.62 5.74 38.25
C ALA A 79 5.95 5.62 39.00
N VAL A 80 6.82 6.63 38.86
CA VAL A 80 8.08 6.77 39.59
C VAL A 80 8.26 8.22 39.99
N ASP A 81 9.02 8.48 41.05
CA ASP A 81 9.25 9.87 41.47
C ASP A 81 10.31 10.54 40.61
N ASN A 82 11.42 9.85 40.39
CA ASN A 82 12.56 10.38 39.66
C ASN A 82 13.03 9.39 38.59
N LEU A 83 13.31 9.88 37.38
CA LEU A 83 13.74 9.07 36.23
C LEU A 83 14.91 9.74 35.49
N GLN A 84 16.05 9.05 35.43
CA GLN A 84 17.21 9.56 34.68
C GLN A 84 18.02 8.41 34.07
N PRO A 85 18.56 8.58 32.86
CA PRO A 85 19.59 7.70 32.33
C PRO A 85 20.86 7.78 33.19
N ILE A 86 21.57 6.67 33.32
CA ILE A 86 22.92 6.64 33.89
C ILE A 86 23.82 7.51 33.02
N SER A 87 24.70 8.32 33.62
CA SER A 87 25.63 9.20 32.92
C SER A 87 26.29 8.52 31.70
N GLY A 88 26.12 9.15 30.53
CA GLY A 88 26.64 8.65 29.24
C GLY A 88 25.77 7.60 28.52
N ASN A 89 24.68 7.13 29.14
CA ASN A 89 23.74 6.16 28.55
C ASN A 89 22.40 6.81 28.19
N SER A 90 21.57 6.04 27.50
CA SER A 90 20.21 6.39 27.10
C SER A 90 19.21 5.42 27.70
N LEU A 91 18.08 5.92 28.20
CA LEU A 91 17.00 5.06 28.70
C LEU A 91 16.08 4.66 27.55
N ALA A 92 15.79 3.38 27.39
CA ALA A 92 14.78 2.90 26.45
C ALA A 92 13.51 2.48 27.20
N VAL A 93 12.35 2.92 26.71
CA VAL A 93 11.02 2.55 27.20
C VAL A 93 10.26 1.89 26.06
N GLN A 94 9.75 0.68 26.27
CA GLN A 94 8.88 0.00 25.31
C GLN A 94 7.42 0.16 25.73
N LEU A 95 6.58 0.65 24.82
CA LEU A 95 5.16 0.87 25.08
C LEU A 95 4.31 0.16 24.03
N SER A 96 3.14 -0.32 24.45
CA SER A 96 2.08 -0.79 23.56
C SER A 96 0.87 0.14 23.70
N SER A 97 0.08 0.27 22.63
CA SER A 97 -1.11 1.11 22.63
C SER A 97 -2.21 0.55 21.74
N ASP A 98 -3.45 0.65 22.22
CA ASP A 98 -4.65 0.73 21.38
C ASP A 98 -5.09 2.21 21.33
N ILE A 99 -4.44 2.96 20.45
CA ILE A 99 -4.68 4.40 20.30
C ILE A 99 -6.09 4.71 19.79
N VAL A 100 -6.78 3.75 19.17
CA VAL A 100 -8.17 3.91 18.72
C VAL A 100 -9.11 3.85 19.92
N ALA A 101 -8.86 2.94 20.87
CA ALA A 101 -9.59 2.88 22.13
C ALA A 101 -9.17 3.98 23.13
N GLY A 102 -8.10 4.73 22.85
CA GLY A 102 -7.54 5.72 23.76
C GLY A 102 -6.81 5.10 24.96
N VAL A 103 -6.37 3.85 24.82
CA VAL A 103 -5.76 3.06 25.90
C VAL A 103 -4.32 2.69 25.50
N GLY A 104 -3.38 2.76 26.43
CA GLY A 104 -2.02 2.28 26.18
C GLY A 104 -1.15 2.37 27.42
N ASN A 105 0.06 1.84 27.31
CA ASN A 105 1.02 1.93 28.39
C ASN A 105 1.44 3.39 28.59
N LYS A 106 1.57 3.79 29.85
CA LYS A 106 1.92 5.15 30.26
C LYS A 106 3.02 5.15 31.31
N VAL A 107 3.99 6.04 31.17
CA VAL A 107 4.96 6.31 32.25
C VAL A 107 4.62 7.65 32.88
N VAL A 108 4.56 7.69 34.21
CA VAL A 108 4.32 8.88 35.01
C VAL A 108 5.55 9.13 35.86
N VAL A 109 6.19 10.29 35.70
CA VAL A 109 7.28 10.74 36.56
C VAL A 109 6.75 11.90 37.39
N THR A 110 6.58 11.73 38.70
CA THR A 110 5.89 12.73 39.56
C THR A 110 6.79 13.90 39.94
N GLU A 111 8.10 13.71 40.05
CA GLU A 111 9.06 14.76 40.42
C GLU A 111 9.98 15.12 39.25
N ASN A 112 11.12 14.42 39.07
CA ASN A 112 12.16 14.85 38.15
C ASN A 112 12.48 13.82 37.05
N VAL A 113 12.53 14.29 35.79
CA VAL A 113 13.03 13.50 34.66
C VAL A 113 14.18 14.21 33.93
N PHE A 114 15.25 13.49 33.61
CA PHE A 114 16.45 14.08 33.00
C PHE A 114 16.97 13.30 31.80
N GLY A 115 17.88 13.92 31.05
CA GLY A 115 18.70 13.27 30.04
C GLY A 115 17.95 12.90 28.75
N ASN A 116 18.60 12.07 27.94
CA ASN A 116 18.08 11.59 26.67
C ASN A 116 17.38 10.25 26.86
N ASN A 117 16.10 10.20 26.53
CA ASN A 117 15.24 9.04 26.68
C ASN A 117 14.65 8.66 25.33
N TYR A 118 14.56 7.36 25.09
CA TYR A 118 14.15 6.76 23.83
C TYR A 118 12.90 5.94 24.06
N ILE A 119 11.94 6.05 23.15
CA ILE A 119 10.67 5.35 23.19
C ILE A 119 10.60 4.42 22.00
N THR A 120 10.30 3.16 22.26
CA THR A 120 9.96 2.16 21.25
C THR A 120 8.48 1.83 21.40
N ILE A 121 7.72 1.94 20.31
CA ILE A 121 6.31 1.56 20.29
C ILE A 121 6.14 0.51 19.20
N ASN A 122 5.46 -0.58 19.54
CA ASN A 122 5.19 -1.65 18.58
C ASN A 122 4.18 -1.17 17.52
N ASN A 123 4.45 -1.49 16.25
CA ASN A 123 3.51 -1.23 15.16
C ASN A 123 2.20 -2.02 15.37
N THR A 124 1.06 -1.40 15.07
CA THR A 124 -0.27 -2.02 15.13
C THR A 124 -0.99 -1.78 13.81
N GLY A 125 -0.53 -2.45 12.76
CA GLY A 125 -1.02 -2.27 11.38
C GLY A 125 -2.51 -2.60 11.19
N SER A 126 -3.10 -3.44 12.05
CA SER A 126 -4.52 -3.79 12.00
C SER A 126 -5.49 -2.74 12.55
N SER A 127 -4.99 -1.68 13.18
CA SER A 127 -5.81 -0.67 13.86
C SER A 127 -6.64 0.17 12.87
N ALA A 128 -7.90 0.44 13.23
CA ALA A 128 -8.83 1.22 12.40
C ALA A 128 -8.73 2.74 12.67
N THR A 129 -7.56 3.31 12.39
CA THR A 129 -7.26 4.73 12.63
C THR A 129 -7.83 5.66 11.56
N THR A 130 -8.14 6.89 11.94
CA THR A 130 -8.61 8.00 11.10
C THR A 130 -7.51 9.01 10.74
N GLY A 131 -6.33 8.91 11.35
CA GLY A 131 -5.21 9.81 11.12
C GLY A 131 -5.28 11.11 11.95
N LYS A 132 -6.07 11.08 13.02
CA LYS A 132 -6.29 12.22 13.93
C LYS A 132 -6.05 11.87 15.39
N GLU A 133 -5.78 10.60 15.66
CA GLU A 133 -5.67 10.09 17.01
C GLU A 133 -4.42 10.63 17.73
N THR A 134 -4.56 10.78 19.05
CA THR A 134 -3.48 11.15 19.96
C THR A 134 -3.60 10.35 21.25
N LEU A 135 -2.48 9.98 21.87
CA LEU A 135 -2.46 9.28 23.16
C LEU A 135 -1.31 9.80 24.02
N THR A 136 -1.60 10.25 25.25
CA THR A 136 -0.55 10.62 26.21
C THR A 136 0.13 9.36 26.70
N ILE A 137 1.44 9.26 26.47
CA ILE A 137 2.26 8.09 26.80
C ILE A 137 3.28 8.37 27.90
N ILE A 138 3.62 9.64 28.14
CA ILE A 138 4.47 10.09 29.24
C ILE A 138 3.82 11.28 29.94
N GLU A 139 3.73 11.22 31.27
CA GLU A 139 3.49 12.37 32.14
C GLU A 139 4.76 12.66 32.94
N ALA A 140 5.17 13.93 33.03
CA ALA A 140 6.41 14.30 33.69
C ALA A 140 6.25 15.54 34.58
N GLY A 141 6.85 15.48 35.77
CA GLY A 141 6.86 16.57 36.75
C GLY A 141 7.67 17.79 36.30
N ASN A 142 8.64 17.60 35.40
CA ASN A 142 9.47 18.68 34.84
C ASN A 142 9.69 18.52 33.31
N LYS A 143 10.40 19.49 32.69
CA LYS A 143 10.73 19.50 31.26
C LYS A 143 12.24 19.38 30.98
N GLN A 144 12.97 18.65 31.83
CA GLN A 144 14.44 18.58 31.76
C GLN A 144 14.95 17.37 30.97
N ALA A 145 14.05 16.52 30.47
CA ALA A 145 14.34 15.38 29.62
C ALA A 145 13.98 15.62 28.15
N THR A 146 14.74 14.98 27.26
CA THR A 146 14.41 14.85 25.84
C THR A 146 13.87 13.45 25.57
N TRP A 147 12.79 13.37 24.78
CA TRP A 147 12.18 12.11 24.36
C TRP A 147 12.28 11.96 22.85
N THR A 148 12.80 10.82 22.39
CA THR A 148 12.98 10.51 20.97
C THR A 148 12.38 9.14 20.67
N LEU A 149 11.59 9.02 19.61
CA LEU A 149 11.20 7.69 19.12
C LEU A 149 12.42 7.00 18.50
N THR A 150 12.59 5.70 18.79
CA THR A 150 13.64 4.89 18.16
C THR A 150 13.39 4.71 16.67
N ASN A 151 12.11 4.55 16.29
CA ASN A 151 11.64 4.48 14.91
C ASN A 151 10.28 5.18 14.80
N LYS A 152 9.89 5.56 13.59
CA LYS A 152 8.50 5.96 13.34
C LYS A 152 7.55 4.80 13.66
N VAL A 153 6.32 5.11 14.04
CA VAL A 153 5.34 4.10 14.46
C VAL A 153 4.25 4.01 13.41
N GLU A 154 3.88 2.80 13.00
CA GLU A 154 2.68 2.55 12.17
C GLU A 154 1.53 2.11 13.06
N VAL A 155 0.43 2.83 13.00
CA VAL A 155 -0.83 2.41 13.61
C VAL A 155 -1.90 2.52 12.55
N GLY A 156 -2.43 1.37 12.14
CA GLY A 156 -3.34 1.29 11.01
C GLY A 156 -2.73 1.80 9.71
N ALA A 157 -3.41 2.74 9.07
CA ALA A 157 -3.02 3.30 7.78
C ALA A 157 -2.04 4.49 7.88
N TYR A 158 -1.71 4.96 9.08
CA TYR A 158 -0.96 6.21 9.28
C TYR A 158 0.34 6.04 10.08
N GLU A 159 1.32 6.90 9.79
CA GLU A 159 2.54 7.08 10.56
C GLU A 159 2.30 8.02 11.75
N TYR A 160 2.86 7.67 12.90
CA TYR A 160 2.79 8.41 14.16
C TYR A 160 4.17 8.85 14.63
N ASN A 161 4.19 9.96 15.35
CA ASN A 161 5.38 10.51 15.99
C ASN A 161 5.02 11.00 17.41
N ILE A 162 5.99 11.47 18.18
CA ILE A 162 5.78 12.03 19.52
C ILE A 162 5.92 13.55 19.53
N ARG A 163 5.16 14.20 20.42
CA ARG A 163 5.29 15.64 20.70
C ARG A 163 4.86 15.95 22.13
N SER A 164 5.20 17.14 22.63
CA SER A 164 4.65 17.61 23.89
C SER A 164 3.16 17.89 23.77
N THR A 165 2.37 17.54 24.78
CA THR A 165 0.92 17.78 24.78
C THR A 165 0.60 19.29 24.76
N ALA A 166 -0.63 19.64 24.38
CA ALA A 166 -1.10 21.02 24.46
C ALA A 166 -1.36 21.47 25.90
N ALA A 167 -1.92 20.59 26.73
CA ALA A 167 -2.32 20.89 28.11
C ALA A 167 -1.13 21.03 29.06
N ASN A 168 -0.13 20.17 28.94
CA ASN A 168 1.10 20.23 29.73
C ASN A 168 2.32 19.94 28.85
N LYS A 169 3.22 20.92 28.74
CA LYS A 169 4.42 20.82 27.89
C LYS A 169 5.48 19.86 28.42
N ASN A 170 5.32 19.35 29.63
CA ASN A 170 6.16 18.28 30.19
C ASN A 170 5.72 16.91 29.67
N ASN A 171 4.43 16.73 29.40
CA ASN A 171 3.86 15.46 28.97
C ASN A 171 4.13 15.22 27.48
N ILE A 172 4.28 13.95 27.10
CA ILE A 172 4.48 13.50 25.72
C ILE A 172 3.27 12.70 25.26
N GLU A 173 2.76 13.04 24.08
CA GLU A 173 1.75 12.28 23.37
C GLU A 173 2.31 11.68 22.08
N LEU A 174 1.88 10.46 21.78
CA LEU A 174 1.88 9.90 20.44
C LEU A 174 0.79 10.61 19.62
N TYR A 175 1.11 11.06 18.41
CA TYR A 175 0.17 11.75 17.54
C TYR A 175 0.33 11.31 16.08
N SER A 176 -0.77 11.31 15.32
CA SER A 176 -0.70 11.02 13.89
C SER A 176 0.00 12.16 13.14
N THR A 177 0.94 11.80 12.27
CA THR A 177 1.59 12.77 11.36
C THR A 177 0.72 13.13 10.15
N GLY A 178 -0.42 12.44 9.97
CA GLY A 178 -1.25 12.53 8.76
C GLY A 178 -0.64 11.86 7.52
N LYS A 179 0.62 11.40 7.59
CA LYS A 179 1.26 10.65 6.51
C LYS A 179 0.76 9.20 6.52
N VAL A 180 0.38 8.69 5.35
CA VAL A 180 -0.01 7.28 5.17
C VAL A 180 1.22 6.36 5.18
N THR A 181 1.06 5.14 5.70
CA THR A 181 2.11 4.12 5.71
C THR A 181 2.44 3.65 4.30
N SER A 182 3.62 3.05 4.12
CA SER A 182 4.01 2.40 2.86
C SER A 182 2.99 1.32 2.44
N THR A 183 2.49 0.55 3.41
CA THR A 183 1.46 -0.48 3.22
C THR A 183 0.16 0.13 2.70
N ALA A 184 -0.34 1.21 3.31
CA ALA A 184 -1.55 1.89 2.88
C ALA A 184 -1.39 2.53 1.48
N GLN A 185 -0.22 3.13 1.21
CA GLN A 185 0.09 3.70 -0.10
C GLN A 185 0.14 2.60 -1.19
N ALA A 186 0.80 1.47 -0.92
CA ALA A 186 0.86 0.36 -1.87
C ALA A 186 -0.53 -0.25 -2.12
N ALA A 187 -1.34 -0.44 -1.08
CA ALA A 187 -2.70 -0.94 -1.22
C ALA A 187 -3.60 -0.01 -2.05
N THR A 188 -3.57 1.29 -1.79
CA THR A 188 -4.37 2.28 -2.56
C THR A 188 -3.92 2.40 -4.01
N SER A 189 -2.65 2.10 -4.32
CA SER A 189 -2.14 2.11 -5.69
C SER A 189 -2.83 1.10 -6.62
N PHE A 190 -3.47 0.05 -6.08
CA PHE A 190 -4.15 -0.98 -6.89
C PHE A 190 -5.26 -0.39 -7.78
N LEU A 191 -5.95 0.67 -7.32
CA LEU A 191 -6.92 1.39 -8.15
C LEU A 191 -6.26 2.07 -9.34
N ASN A 192 -5.10 2.69 -9.13
CA ASN A 192 -4.34 3.33 -10.20
C ASN A 192 -3.79 2.29 -11.17
N ILE A 193 -3.25 1.17 -10.67
CA ILE A 193 -2.79 0.07 -11.51
C ILE A 193 -3.94 -0.48 -12.35
N ALA A 194 -5.13 -0.64 -11.77
CA ALA A 194 -6.31 -1.11 -12.49
C ALA A 194 -6.72 -0.16 -13.63
N TYR A 195 -6.80 1.13 -13.32
CA TYR A 195 -7.10 2.16 -14.32
C TYR A 195 -6.04 2.21 -15.43
N LEU A 196 -4.76 2.28 -15.07
CA LEU A 196 -3.66 2.40 -16.03
C LEU A 196 -3.51 1.15 -16.90
N THR A 197 -3.71 -0.04 -16.34
CA THR A 197 -3.70 -1.29 -17.10
C THR A 197 -4.85 -1.33 -18.11
N THR A 198 -6.05 -0.89 -17.70
CA THR A 198 -7.19 -0.80 -18.61
C THR A 198 -6.95 0.25 -19.70
N TYR A 199 -6.31 1.37 -19.36
CA TYR A 199 -5.92 2.42 -20.31
C TYR A 199 -4.94 1.92 -21.38
N ILE A 200 -3.86 1.22 -21.00
CA ILE A 200 -2.88 0.68 -21.99
C ILE A 200 -3.50 -0.42 -22.88
N GLU A 201 -4.52 -1.12 -22.37
CA GLU A 201 -5.25 -2.13 -23.12
C GLU A 201 -6.35 -1.54 -24.03
N ASN A 202 -6.75 -0.28 -23.82
CA ASN A 202 -7.75 0.42 -24.63
C ASN A 202 -7.13 0.95 -25.93
N GLN A 203 -6.87 0.01 -26.84
CA GLN A 203 -6.17 0.26 -28.10
C GLN A 203 -7.12 0.76 -29.19
N THR A 204 -6.55 1.45 -30.17
CA THR A 204 -7.26 1.83 -31.40
C THR A 204 -7.43 0.66 -32.36
N LEU A 205 -8.32 0.79 -33.36
CA LEU A 205 -8.44 -0.20 -34.43
C LEU A 205 -7.08 -0.48 -35.08
N LEU A 206 -6.38 0.57 -35.51
CA LEU A 206 -5.06 0.44 -36.16
C LEU A 206 -4.04 -0.21 -35.23
N GLN A 207 -4.03 0.13 -33.95
CA GLN A 207 -3.11 -0.47 -32.99
C GLN A 207 -3.41 -1.96 -32.77
N ARG A 208 -4.69 -2.36 -32.77
CA ARG A 208 -5.11 -3.75 -32.50
C ARG A 208 -4.92 -4.66 -33.71
N LEU A 209 -5.44 -4.24 -34.86
CA LEU A 209 -5.57 -5.09 -36.05
C LEU A 209 -4.72 -4.63 -37.23
N GLY A 210 -4.01 -3.51 -37.13
CA GLY A 210 -3.27 -2.94 -38.24
C GLY A 210 -4.20 -2.36 -39.33
N ASP A 211 -3.66 -2.16 -40.52
CA ASP A 211 -4.45 -1.66 -41.65
C ASP A 211 -5.21 -2.82 -42.34
N LEU A 212 -6.46 -3.02 -41.91
CA LEU A 212 -7.36 -4.03 -42.48
C LEU A 212 -7.64 -3.82 -43.97
N ARG A 213 -7.59 -2.58 -44.48
CA ARG A 213 -7.94 -2.26 -45.87
C ARG A 213 -6.87 -2.74 -46.86
N ASN A 214 -5.60 -2.78 -46.41
CA ASN A 214 -4.47 -3.18 -47.23
C ASN A 214 -4.21 -4.69 -47.24
N SER A 215 -4.72 -5.43 -46.25
CA SER A 215 -4.63 -6.89 -46.22
C SER A 215 -5.37 -7.56 -47.41
N GLU A 216 -6.49 -6.95 -47.83
CA GLU A 216 -7.26 -7.40 -48.98
C GLU A 216 -6.62 -7.04 -50.32
N ALA A 217 -6.00 -5.86 -50.44
CA ALA A 217 -5.27 -5.47 -51.65
C ALA A 217 -4.10 -6.44 -51.98
N ALA A 218 -3.64 -7.20 -50.97
CA ALA A 218 -2.64 -8.27 -51.09
C ALA A 218 -3.24 -9.68 -51.30
N GLY A 219 -4.56 -9.82 -51.45
CA GLY A 219 -5.24 -11.09 -51.67
C GLY A 219 -5.44 -11.95 -50.42
N VAL A 220 -5.17 -11.42 -49.22
CA VAL A 220 -5.39 -12.12 -47.95
C VAL A 220 -6.83 -11.85 -47.49
N LYS A 221 -7.80 -12.49 -48.14
CA LYS A 221 -9.13 -12.69 -47.53
C LYS A 221 -8.98 -13.82 -46.52
N SER A 222 -8.70 -13.52 -45.25
CA SER A 222 -8.69 -14.55 -44.23
C SER A 222 -9.44 -14.09 -43.00
N ASP A 223 -10.54 -14.78 -42.72
CA ASP A 223 -10.88 -15.15 -41.35
C ASP A 223 -9.57 -15.49 -40.63
N GLY A 224 -9.22 -14.71 -39.61
CA GLY A 224 -7.83 -14.48 -39.29
C GLY A 224 -7.53 -14.75 -37.84
N PHE A 225 -6.51 -15.56 -37.58
CA PHE A 225 -5.81 -15.53 -36.31
C PHE A 225 -4.84 -14.35 -36.31
N TRP A 226 -4.83 -13.58 -35.22
CA TRP A 226 -3.83 -12.55 -34.99
C TRP A 226 -3.25 -12.68 -33.58
N MET A 227 -2.00 -12.23 -33.42
CA MET A 227 -1.32 -12.16 -32.15
C MET A 227 -0.48 -10.89 -32.09
N LYS A 228 -0.44 -10.26 -30.92
CA LYS A 228 0.27 -9.01 -30.67
C LYS A 228 0.96 -9.04 -29.31
N GLY A 229 2.21 -8.60 -29.29
CA GLY A 229 2.92 -8.20 -28.07
C GLY A 229 2.93 -6.68 -27.92
N PHE A 230 2.87 -6.18 -26.69
CA PHE A 230 3.08 -4.78 -26.36
C PHE A 230 3.80 -4.64 -25.03
N GLY A 231 4.48 -3.52 -24.83
CA GLY A 231 5.15 -3.22 -23.58
C GLY A 231 5.58 -1.76 -23.51
N GLY A 232 5.92 -1.31 -22.31
CA GLY A 232 6.32 0.07 -22.09
C GLY A 232 6.50 0.40 -20.62
N LYS A 233 6.63 1.70 -20.35
CA LYS A 233 6.74 2.26 -19.00
C LYS A 233 5.79 3.45 -18.88
N LEU A 234 5.06 3.51 -17.78
CA LEU A 234 4.31 4.67 -17.34
C LEU A 234 5.07 5.33 -16.18
N SER A 235 5.32 6.63 -16.27
CA SER A 235 6.02 7.43 -15.27
C SER A 235 5.45 8.85 -15.22
N ALA A 236 5.87 9.64 -14.23
CA ALA A 236 5.56 11.07 -14.09
C ALA A 236 4.10 11.42 -13.74
N PHE A 237 3.56 10.79 -12.69
CA PHE A 237 2.26 11.16 -12.14
C PHE A 237 2.37 12.41 -11.24
N SER A 238 1.59 13.46 -11.54
CA SER A 238 1.49 14.66 -10.70
C SER A 238 0.52 14.42 -9.54
N GLY A 239 1.00 14.58 -8.30
CA GLY A 239 0.19 14.42 -7.09
C GLY A 239 0.99 13.89 -5.89
N SER A 240 0.68 14.34 -4.67
CA SER A 240 1.40 13.96 -3.45
C SER A 240 1.35 12.44 -3.16
N THR A 241 0.28 11.76 -3.56
CA THR A 241 0.07 10.33 -3.31
C THR A 241 0.78 9.42 -4.31
N MET A 242 1.11 9.90 -5.51
CA MET A 242 1.72 9.12 -6.60
C MET A 242 3.09 9.65 -7.06
N LYS A 243 3.67 10.61 -6.34
CA LYS A 243 5.01 11.14 -6.64
C LYS A 243 6.04 10.01 -6.55
N GLY A 244 6.69 9.71 -7.67
CA GLY A 244 7.69 8.63 -7.77
C GLY A 244 7.11 7.26 -8.19
N PHE A 245 5.81 7.16 -8.46
CA PHE A 245 5.22 5.93 -8.98
C PHE A 245 5.63 5.72 -10.45
N ASP A 246 6.31 4.61 -10.70
CA ASP A 246 6.68 4.12 -12.02
C ASP A 246 6.11 2.72 -12.20
N MET A 247 5.58 2.42 -13.39
CA MET A 247 5.06 1.09 -13.69
C MET A 247 5.51 0.65 -15.08
N THR A 248 6.26 -0.46 -15.14
CA THR A 248 6.51 -1.14 -16.41
C THR A 248 5.41 -2.15 -16.69
N TYR A 249 5.15 -2.41 -17.97
CA TYR A 249 4.15 -3.38 -18.38
C TYR A 249 4.60 -4.15 -19.62
N THR A 250 4.18 -5.40 -19.68
CA THR A 250 4.30 -6.26 -20.86
C THR A 250 3.01 -7.03 -21.02
N GLY A 251 2.54 -7.17 -22.25
CA GLY A 251 1.30 -7.86 -22.53
C GLY A 251 1.30 -8.57 -23.87
N THR A 252 0.46 -9.58 -23.95
CA THR A 252 0.20 -10.35 -25.16
C THR A 252 -1.30 -10.47 -25.35
N GLN A 253 -1.75 -10.25 -26.57
CA GLN A 253 -3.13 -10.42 -26.99
C GLN A 253 -3.17 -11.31 -28.22
N LEU A 254 -4.22 -12.10 -28.32
CA LEU A 254 -4.50 -12.94 -29.48
C LEU A 254 -6.00 -12.94 -29.75
N GLY A 255 -6.38 -13.13 -31.01
CA GLY A 255 -7.77 -13.19 -31.40
C GLY A 255 -7.99 -13.96 -32.68
N ILE A 256 -9.26 -14.27 -32.89
CA ILE A 256 -9.76 -14.86 -34.13
C ILE A 256 -10.98 -14.06 -34.59
N ASP A 257 -11.06 -13.80 -35.88
CA ASP A 257 -12.18 -13.10 -36.47
C ASP A 257 -12.64 -13.70 -37.79
N LYS A 258 -13.85 -13.30 -38.17
CA LYS A 258 -14.48 -13.62 -39.43
C LYS A 258 -14.85 -12.33 -40.17
N ASN A 259 -14.56 -12.31 -41.47
CA ASN A 259 -15.00 -11.23 -42.36
C ASN A 259 -16.33 -11.61 -43.02
N ILE A 260 -17.28 -10.68 -42.99
CA ILE A 260 -18.61 -10.82 -43.57
C ILE A 260 -18.81 -9.69 -44.57
N ASP A 261 -18.85 -10.02 -45.86
CA ASP A 261 -19.15 -9.08 -46.93
C ASP A 261 -20.63 -8.62 -46.81
N ILE A 262 -20.87 -7.31 -46.87
CA ILE A 262 -22.20 -6.69 -46.82
C ILE A 262 -22.33 -5.65 -47.95
N GLN A 263 -23.54 -5.17 -48.22
CA GLN A 263 -23.86 -4.44 -49.46
C GLN A 263 -22.99 -3.20 -49.72
N ASP A 264 -22.56 -2.50 -48.66
CA ASP A 264 -21.75 -1.27 -48.75
C ASP A 264 -20.44 -1.36 -47.93
N GLY A 265 -19.86 -2.56 -47.82
CA GLY A 265 -18.57 -2.76 -47.16
C GLY A 265 -18.42 -4.13 -46.52
N ARG A 266 -17.75 -4.18 -45.36
CA ARG A 266 -17.55 -5.43 -44.61
C ARG A 266 -17.76 -5.25 -43.11
N LEU A 267 -18.18 -6.34 -42.48
CA LEU A 267 -18.26 -6.48 -41.04
C LEU A 267 -17.23 -7.52 -40.59
N LEU A 268 -16.29 -7.12 -39.74
CA LEU A 268 -15.37 -8.00 -39.05
C LEU A 268 -15.93 -8.29 -37.66
N VAL A 269 -16.10 -9.56 -37.30
CA VAL A 269 -16.54 -9.95 -35.94
C VAL A 269 -15.55 -10.95 -35.37
N GLY A 270 -15.11 -10.74 -34.14
CA GLY A 270 -14.13 -11.62 -33.52
C GLY A 270 -14.17 -11.66 -32.01
N ILE A 271 -13.40 -12.61 -31.50
CA ILE A 271 -13.15 -12.81 -30.08
C ILE A 271 -11.66 -12.69 -29.81
N MET A 272 -11.30 -12.28 -28.60
CA MET A 272 -9.91 -12.16 -28.20
C MET A 272 -9.69 -12.50 -26.74
N ALA A 273 -8.47 -12.88 -26.44
CA ALA A 273 -7.97 -13.06 -25.09
C ALA A 273 -6.61 -12.36 -24.95
N GLY A 274 -6.24 -12.02 -23.72
CA GLY A 274 -4.97 -11.38 -23.44
C GLY A 274 -4.50 -11.56 -22.02
N PHE A 275 -3.21 -11.38 -21.84
CA PHE A 275 -2.54 -11.35 -20.56
C PHE A 275 -1.62 -10.14 -20.50
N THR A 276 -1.70 -9.38 -19.40
CA THR A 276 -0.83 -8.25 -19.14
C THR A 276 -0.21 -8.40 -17.77
N ARG A 277 1.12 -8.27 -17.70
CA ARG A 277 1.87 -8.18 -16.46
C ARG A 277 2.28 -6.73 -16.24
N THR A 278 2.10 -6.24 -15.02
CA THR A 278 2.56 -4.92 -14.58
C THR A 278 3.52 -5.05 -13.40
N ASN A 279 4.48 -4.15 -13.33
CA ASN A 279 5.49 -4.09 -12.27
C ASN A 279 5.57 -2.66 -11.74
N PRO A 280 4.67 -2.28 -10.81
CA PRO A 280 4.75 -1.00 -10.10
C PRO A 280 5.94 -0.97 -9.14
N ASN A 281 6.64 0.16 -9.09
CA ASN A 281 7.70 0.45 -8.14
C ASN A 281 7.18 1.44 -7.08
N TYR A 282 7.40 1.12 -5.80
CA TYR A 282 7.02 1.95 -4.66
C TYR A 282 8.30 2.49 -3.99
N ASN A 283 8.16 3.56 -3.20
CA ASN A 283 9.33 4.13 -2.51
C ASN A 283 10.00 3.13 -1.55
N GLU A 284 9.19 2.29 -0.89
CA GLU A 284 9.64 1.35 0.14
C GLU A 284 9.45 -0.12 -0.28
N GLY A 285 9.39 -0.42 -1.59
CA GLY A 285 9.22 -1.77 -2.10
C GLY A 285 8.71 -1.87 -3.53
N ASP A 286 8.19 -3.03 -3.90
CA ASP A 286 7.76 -3.33 -5.26
C ASP A 286 6.40 -4.02 -5.29
N GLY A 287 5.82 -4.11 -6.48
CA GLY A 287 4.60 -4.88 -6.71
C GLY A 287 4.58 -5.60 -8.03
N THR A 288 3.56 -6.44 -8.19
CA THR A 288 3.25 -7.11 -9.44
C THR A 288 1.74 -7.11 -9.64
N GLY A 289 1.30 -6.72 -10.83
CA GLY A 289 -0.07 -6.93 -11.29
C GLY A 289 -0.10 -7.96 -12.41
N LYS A 290 -1.17 -8.75 -12.43
CA LYS A 290 -1.50 -9.69 -13.51
C LYS A 290 -2.94 -9.43 -13.92
N ASN A 291 -3.15 -9.12 -15.18
CA ASN A 291 -4.47 -8.92 -15.75
C ASN A 291 -4.74 -9.96 -16.83
N TYR A 292 -5.90 -10.61 -16.75
CA TYR A 292 -6.40 -11.53 -17.76
C TYR A 292 -7.62 -10.89 -18.41
N THR A 293 -7.58 -10.77 -19.73
CA THR A 293 -8.61 -10.08 -20.49
C THR A 293 -9.25 -11.04 -21.48
N ALA A 294 -10.58 -10.98 -21.60
CA ALA A 294 -11.35 -11.63 -22.65
C ALA A 294 -12.22 -10.56 -23.32
N GLY A 295 -12.43 -10.63 -24.62
CA GLY A 295 -13.18 -9.61 -25.32
C GLY A 295 -13.81 -10.06 -26.62
N LEU A 296 -14.76 -9.25 -27.07
CA LEU A 296 -15.48 -9.36 -28.33
C LEU A 296 -15.27 -8.06 -29.09
N TYR A 297 -15.20 -8.11 -30.41
CA TYR A 297 -15.15 -6.92 -31.23
C TYR A 297 -15.97 -7.07 -32.51
N ALA A 298 -16.50 -5.93 -32.96
CA ALA A 298 -17.22 -5.80 -34.21
C ALA A 298 -16.76 -4.51 -34.91
N THR A 299 -16.15 -4.65 -36.09
CA THR A 299 -15.63 -3.54 -36.88
C THR A 299 -16.38 -3.47 -38.20
N TYR A 300 -17.11 -2.39 -38.43
CA TYR A 300 -17.71 -2.08 -39.71
C TYR A 300 -16.77 -1.19 -40.53
N LEU A 301 -16.45 -1.60 -41.75
CA LEU A 301 -15.67 -0.83 -42.71
C LEU A 301 -16.55 -0.57 -43.94
N ASN A 302 -16.81 0.69 -44.24
CA ASN A 302 -17.54 1.10 -45.44
C ASN A 302 -16.55 1.40 -46.58
N ASP A 303 -16.95 1.09 -47.81
CA ASP A 303 -16.14 1.32 -49.01
C ASP A 303 -15.83 2.82 -49.26
N ASN A 304 -16.63 3.72 -48.69
CA ASN A 304 -16.39 5.16 -48.71
C ASN A 304 -15.28 5.65 -47.75
N GLY A 305 -14.63 4.74 -47.03
CA GLY A 305 -13.52 5.02 -46.12
C GLY A 305 -13.91 5.26 -44.66
N ILE A 306 -15.20 5.27 -44.32
CA ILE A 306 -15.68 5.30 -42.93
C ILE A 306 -15.42 3.96 -42.25
N TYR A 307 -15.09 4.00 -40.95
CA TYR A 307 -15.15 2.82 -40.10
C TYR A 307 -15.77 3.12 -38.75
N VAL A 308 -16.34 2.07 -38.16
CA VAL A 308 -16.84 2.04 -36.79
C VAL A 308 -16.31 0.76 -36.14
N ASP A 309 -15.53 0.90 -35.08
CA ASP A 309 -14.95 -0.20 -34.31
C ASP A 309 -15.56 -0.24 -32.91
N ASN A 310 -16.15 -1.37 -32.53
CA ASN A 310 -16.69 -1.59 -31.21
C ASN A 310 -15.96 -2.74 -30.53
N VAL A 311 -15.57 -2.53 -29.27
CA VAL A 311 -14.80 -3.50 -28.49
C VAL A 311 -15.39 -3.59 -27.09
N LEU A 312 -15.80 -4.80 -26.70
CA LEU A 312 -16.20 -5.12 -25.33
C LEU A 312 -15.13 -6.00 -24.70
N LYS A 313 -14.65 -5.61 -23.52
CA LYS A 313 -13.64 -6.36 -22.76
C LYS A 313 -14.13 -6.63 -21.35
N TYR A 314 -13.89 -7.83 -20.88
CA TYR A 314 -13.91 -8.18 -19.47
C TYR A 314 -12.46 -8.41 -19.01
N ASN A 315 -12.12 -7.90 -17.83
CA ASN A 315 -10.81 -8.07 -17.24
C ASN A 315 -10.91 -8.63 -15.80
N SER A 316 -9.93 -9.44 -15.42
CA SER A 316 -9.73 -9.90 -14.04
C SER A 316 -8.28 -9.65 -13.65
N MET A 317 -8.09 -8.80 -12.65
CA MET A 317 -6.80 -8.32 -12.21
C MET A 317 -6.47 -8.84 -10.83
N HIS A 318 -5.25 -9.33 -10.67
CA HIS A 318 -4.68 -9.71 -9.39
C HIS A 318 -3.43 -8.88 -9.14
N ASN A 319 -3.43 -8.13 -8.05
CA ASN A 319 -2.34 -7.26 -7.64
C ASN A 319 -1.74 -7.76 -6.33
N GLN A 320 -0.42 -7.64 -6.24
CA GLN A 320 0.34 -7.92 -5.04
C GLN A 320 1.41 -6.85 -4.82
N PHE A 321 1.74 -6.58 -3.55
CA PHE A 321 2.89 -5.75 -3.17
C PHE A 321 3.74 -6.43 -2.11
N ASN A 322 4.99 -6.00 -2.01
CA ASN A 322 5.92 -6.30 -0.94
C ASN A 322 6.65 -5.00 -0.56
N VAL A 323 6.33 -4.44 0.60
CA VAL A 323 6.89 -3.17 1.09
C VAL A 323 7.47 -3.33 2.48
N LYS A 324 8.20 -2.33 2.96
CA LYS A 324 8.72 -2.30 4.34
C LYS A 324 7.88 -1.40 5.24
N ASP A 325 7.59 -1.86 6.45
CA ASP A 325 7.03 -1.00 7.51
C ASP A 325 8.10 -0.05 8.07
N THR A 326 7.71 0.82 9.00
CA THR A 326 8.61 1.82 9.61
C THR A 326 9.78 1.25 10.41
N VAL A 327 9.75 -0.04 10.77
CA VAL A 327 10.86 -0.73 11.46
C VAL A 327 11.62 -1.68 10.52
N GLY A 328 11.27 -1.70 9.23
CA GLY A 328 11.97 -2.43 8.17
C GLY A 328 11.45 -3.85 7.91
N ASN A 329 10.38 -4.28 8.56
CA ASN A 329 9.78 -5.59 8.34
C ASN A 329 9.06 -5.64 6.99
N ALA A 330 9.16 -6.78 6.29
CA ALA A 330 8.45 -6.99 5.04
C ALA A 330 6.95 -7.19 5.27
N VAL A 331 6.13 -6.38 4.60
CA VAL A 331 4.68 -6.45 4.58
C VAL A 331 4.20 -6.77 3.17
N LYS A 332 3.47 -7.88 3.04
CA LYS A 332 2.88 -8.34 1.78
C LYS A 332 1.39 -8.06 1.77
N GLY A 333 0.85 -7.66 0.63
CA GLY A 333 -0.59 -7.51 0.46
C GLY A 333 -1.05 -7.93 -0.91
N THR A 334 -2.30 -8.39 -0.99
CA THR A 334 -2.91 -8.84 -2.25
C THR A 334 -4.32 -8.28 -2.40
N GLY A 335 -4.77 -8.16 -3.66
CA GLY A 335 -6.10 -7.70 -4.02
C GLY A 335 -6.49 -8.20 -5.39
N LYS A 336 -7.79 -8.34 -5.64
CA LYS A 336 -8.36 -8.83 -6.88
C LYS A 336 -9.55 -7.98 -7.29
N THR A 337 -9.48 -7.42 -8.50
CA THR A 337 -10.59 -6.66 -9.08
C THR A 337 -10.98 -7.25 -10.43
N GLN A 338 -12.20 -6.95 -10.84
CA GLN A 338 -12.78 -7.34 -12.12
C GLN A 338 -13.49 -6.15 -12.72
N GLY A 339 -13.48 -6.06 -14.05
CA GLY A 339 -14.07 -4.93 -14.74
C GLY A 339 -14.54 -5.27 -16.13
N ILE A 340 -15.35 -4.37 -16.65
CA ILE A 340 -15.86 -4.41 -18.02
C ILE A 340 -15.62 -3.05 -18.68
N MET A 341 -15.24 -3.06 -19.95
CA MET A 341 -15.03 -1.85 -20.75
C MET A 341 -15.65 -2.01 -22.13
N LEU A 342 -16.42 -1.02 -22.54
CA LEU A 342 -16.91 -0.83 -23.90
C LEU A 342 -16.18 0.34 -24.54
N SER A 343 -15.69 0.16 -25.76
CA SER A 343 -14.97 1.16 -26.52
C SER A 343 -15.54 1.23 -27.93
N THR A 344 -15.89 2.44 -28.37
CA THR A 344 -16.36 2.71 -29.73
C THR A 344 -15.44 3.74 -30.36
N GLU A 345 -14.83 3.39 -31.48
CA GLU A 345 -13.99 4.25 -32.30
C GLU A 345 -14.63 4.46 -33.67
N VAL A 346 -14.58 5.69 -34.17
CA VAL A 346 -15.05 6.06 -35.49
C VAL A 346 -13.99 6.86 -36.21
N GLY A 347 -13.87 6.69 -37.52
CA GLY A 347 -12.99 7.50 -38.33
C GLY A 347 -13.31 7.41 -39.80
N LYS A 348 -12.69 8.29 -40.59
CA LYS A 348 -12.90 8.34 -42.04
C LYS A 348 -11.61 8.65 -42.76
N ARG A 349 -11.21 7.79 -43.69
CA ARG A 349 -10.05 8.03 -44.56
C ARG A 349 -10.42 8.95 -45.71
N PHE A 350 -9.72 10.07 -45.83
CA PHE A 350 -9.79 11.00 -46.96
C PHE A 350 -8.52 10.86 -47.80
N TRP A 351 -8.69 10.57 -49.08
CA TRP A 351 -7.61 10.57 -50.06
C TRP A 351 -7.40 11.99 -50.58
N LEU A 352 -6.14 12.46 -50.58
CA LEU A 352 -5.78 13.78 -51.10
C LEU A 352 -5.51 13.76 -52.62
N GLU A 353 -5.41 12.56 -53.21
CA GLU A 353 -5.21 12.33 -54.63
C GLU A 353 -6.39 11.54 -55.23
N SER A 354 -6.63 11.68 -56.54
CA SER A 354 -7.89 11.27 -57.21
C SER A 354 -8.08 9.77 -57.42
N LYS A 355 -7.03 8.97 -57.24
CA LYS A 355 -7.11 7.50 -57.18
C LYS A 355 -6.83 7.17 -55.72
N GLN A 356 -7.48 6.16 -55.12
CA GLN A 356 -7.27 5.74 -53.72
C GLN A 356 -5.83 5.20 -53.48
N GLN A 357 -4.86 6.08 -53.69
CA GLN A 357 -3.43 5.92 -53.75
C GLN A 357 -2.83 7.28 -53.36
N GLY A 358 -1.58 7.28 -52.95
CA GLY A 358 -0.91 8.51 -52.54
C GLY A 358 -1.29 8.93 -51.13
N PHE A 359 -1.28 10.24 -50.86
CA PHE A 359 -1.49 10.75 -49.49
C PHE A 359 -2.93 10.58 -49.01
N TYR A 360 -3.08 10.21 -47.73
CA TYR A 360 -4.36 10.19 -47.04
C TYR A 360 -4.27 10.83 -45.65
N LEU A 361 -5.42 11.33 -45.19
CA LEU A 361 -5.66 11.78 -43.82
C LEU A 361 -6.87 11.04 -43.26
N GLU A 362 -6.78 10.55 -42.04
CA GLU A 362 -7.84 9.80 -41.36
C GLU A 362 -8.05 10.40 -39.96
N PRO A 363 -8.93 11.41 -39.80
CA PRO A 363 -9.39 11.83 -38.49
C PRO A 363 -10.18 10.71 -37.81
N GLN A 364 -10.02 10.62 -36.49
CA GLN A 364 -10.59 9.57 -35.66
C GLN A 364 -11.05 10.12 -34.31
N ALA A 365 -12.13 9.56 -33.80
CA ALA A 365 -12.63 9.81 -32.45
C ALA A 365 -12.94 8.47 -31.77
N GLN A 366 -12.68 8.36 -30.48
CA GLN A 366 -12.99 7.19 -29.68
C GLN A 366 -13.59 7.60 -28.35
N LEU A 367 -14.63 6.89 -27.94
CA LEU A 367 -15.23 6.98 -26.62
C LEU A 367 -15.18 5.62 -25.96
N SER A 368 -14.69 5.57 -24.73
CA SER A 368 -14.61 4.34 -23.96
C SER A 368 -15.22 4.54 -22.58
N TYR A 369 -16.07 3.62 -22.18
CA TYR A 369 -16.68 3.56 -20.86
C TYR A 369 -16.26 2.27 -20.18
N GLY A 370 -15.86 2.35 -18.91
CA GLY A 370 -15.50 1.17 -18.13
C GLY A 370 -16.02 1.24 -16.70
N TYR A 371 -16.31 0.07 -16.14
CA TYR A 371 -16.62 -0.12 -14.73
C TYR A 371 -15.66 -1.15 -14.14
N GLN A 372 -15.09 -0.84 -12.98
CA GLN A 372 -14.29 -1.76 -12.18
C GLN A 372 -14.93 -1.90 -10.80
N ASN A 373 -15.06 -3.14 -10.33
CA ASN A 373 -15.56 -3.40 -8.98
C ASN A 373 -14.56 -2.98 -7.89
N GLY A 374 -15.08 -2.84 -6.67
CA GLY A 374 -14.26 -2.66 -5.48
C GLY A 374 -13.75 -3.99 -4.94
N ASP A 375 -12.78 -3.92 -4.03
CA ASP A 375 -12.24 -5.07 -3.29
C ASP A 375 -11.63 -4.61 -1.96
N THR A 376 -11.29 -5.53 -1.07
CA THR A 376 -10.54 -5.21 0.16
C THR A 376 -9.14 -5.81 0.07
N VAL A 377 -8.13 -4.94 0.15
CA VAL A 377 -6.73 -5.38 0.23
C VAL A 377 -6.45 -5.86 1.65
N HIS A 378 -5.89 -7.07 1.74
CA HIS A 378 -5.45 -7.67 3.00
C HIS A 378 -3.92 -7.69 3.05
N ALA A 379 -3.34 -6.98 4.02
CA ALA A 379 -1.90 -6.95 4.26
C ALA A 379 -1.49 -7.88 5.42
N SER A 380 -0.26 -8.39 5.38
CA SER A 380 0.27 -9.35 6.36
C SER A 380 0.48 -8.74 7.75
N ASN A 381 0.57 -7.42 7.87
CA ASN A 381 0.60 -6.70 9.15
C ASN A 381 -0.82 -6.46 9.73
N GLY A 382 -1.85 -7.05 9.11
CA GLY A 382 -3.24 -6.95 9.55
C GLY A 382 -4.01 -5.76 8.98
N LEU A 383 -3.37 -4.83 8.27
CA LEU A 383 -4.05 -3.69 7.66
C LEU A 383 -5.04 -4.17 6.60
N LYS A 384 -6.27 -3.63 6.65
CA LYS A 384 -7.31 -3.83 5.64
C LYS A 384 -7.63 -2.50 4.98
N VAL A 385 -7.50 -2.45 3.65
CA VAL A 385 -7.80 -1.23 2.88
C VAL A 385 -8.92 -1.52 1.91
N GLY A 386 -10.08 -0.88 2.13
CA GLY A 386 -11.21 -0.96 1.23
C GLY A 386 -10.98 -0.12 -0.01
N LEU A 387 -11.09 -0.74 -1.18
CA LEU A 387 -11.08 -0.09 -2.49
C LEU A 387 -12.53 0.01 -2.98
N SER A 388 -12.98 1.23 -3.27
CA SER A 388 -14.31 1.44 -3.86
C SER A 388 -14.32 1.05 -5.34
N HIS A 389 -15.50 0.78 -5.87
CA HIS A 389 -15.69 0.65 -7.32
C HIS A 389 -15.45 2.00 -8.00
N TYR A 390 -15.10 1.98 -9.28
CA TYR A 390 -15.00 3.20 -10.09
C TYR A 390 -15.56 3.02 -11.49
N ASN A 391 -16.03 4.13 -12.05
CA ASN A 391 -16.36 4.24 -13.47
C ASN A 391 -15.30 5.11 -14.15
N SER A 392 -14.98 4.79 -15.40
CA SER A 392 -14.06 5.55 -16.24
C SER A 392 -14.73 5.90 -17.55
N THR A 393 -14.59 7.14 -17.99
CA THR A 393 -14.97 7.58 -19.33
C THR A 393 -13.79 8.28 -19.97
N LEU A 394 -13.33 7.77 -21.10
CA LEU A 394 -12.18 8.30 -21.84
C LEU A 394 -12.62 8.68 -23.25
N GLY A 395 -12.41 9.94 -23.61
CA GLY A 395 -12.52 10.43 -24.98
C GLY A 395 -11.13 10.59 -25.60
N ARG A 396 -10.97 10.17 -26.86
CA ARG A 396 -9.77 10.43 -27.66
C ARG A 396 -10.19 11.03 -28.99
N ILE A 397 -9.47 12.07 -29.42
CA ILE A 397 -9.53 12.63 -30.77
C ILE A 397 -8.11 12.58 -31.31
N SER A 398 -7.93 12.04 -32.51
CA SER A 398 -6.62 11.95 -33.16
C SER A 398 -6.76 11.94 -34.67
N GLY A 399 -5.65 11.97 -35.39
CA GLY A 399 -5.64 11.78 -36.84
C GLY A 399 -4.43 10.96 -37.27
N ILE A 400 -4.59 10.23 -38.37
CA ILE A 400 -3.53 9.46 -39.01
C ILE A 400 -3.28 10.07 -40.38
N ALA A 401 -2.02 10.39 -40.69
CA ALA A 401 -1.62 10.75 -42.05
C ALA A 401 -0.69 9.66 -42.58
N GLY A 402 -0.86 9.29 -43.85
CA GLY A 402 -0.04 8.26 -44.48
C GLY A 402 0.03 8.42 -45.99
N TYR A 403 0.89 7.60 -46.61
CA TYR A 403 1.07 7.54 -48.06
C TYR A 403 0.99 6.08 -48.51
N GLN A 404 0.16 5.80 -49.52
CA GLN A 404 -0.04 4.44 -50.03
C GLN A 404 0.48 4.30 -51.46
N ILE A 405 1.39 3.33 -51.66
CA ILE A 405 1.93 2.96 -52.98
C ILE A 405 1.31 1.62 -53.37
N GLN A 406 0.73 1.55 -54.57
CA GLN A 406 0.32 0.27 -55.15
C GLN A 406 1.54 -0.39 -55.81
N GLY A 407 2.08 -1.45 -55.18
CA GLY A 407 3.16 -2.27 -55.73
C GLY A 407 2.70 -3.71 -55.94
N GLN A 408 2.81 -4.23 -57.17
CA GLN A 408 2.64 -5.66 -57.44
C GLN A 408 3.66 -6.47 -56.64
N SER A 409 3.18 -7.46 -55.89
CA SER A 409 3.91 -8.60 -55.31
C SER A 409 5.18 -8.28 -54.50
N GLN A 410 5.10 -8.36 -53.18
CA GLN A 410 6.26 -8.48 -52.29
C GLN A 410 6.22 -9.83 -51.53
N PRO A 411 7.40 -10.40 -51.20
CA PRO A 411 7.59 -11.84 -51.07
C PRO A 411 6.93 -12.42 -49.83
N LYS A 412 6.54 -13.70 -49.93
CA LYS A 412 6.04 -14.53 -48.83
C LYS A 412 6.94 -14.35 -47.60
N ARG A 413 6.38 -13.79 -46.53
CA ARG A 413 6.98 -13.92 -45.20
C ARG A 413 6.75 -15.35 -44.72
N PHE A 414 7.83 -16.10 -44.59
CA PHE A 414 7.85 -17.30 -43.77
C PHE A 414 7.77 -16.89 -42.29
N ILE A 415 6.94 -17.63 -41.56
CA ILE A 415 6.62 -17.50 -40.13
C ILE A 415 7.88 -17.67 -39.28
#